data_AF-A0A0N4TFS7-F1
#
_entry.id   AF-A0A0N4TFS7-F1
#
_cell.length_a   1.000
_cell.length_b   1.000
_cell.length_c   1.000
_cell.angle_alpha   90.00
_cell.angle_beta   90.00
_cell.angle_gamma   90.00
#
_symmetry.space_group_name_H-M   'P 1'
#
loop_
_entity.id
_entity.type
_entity.pdbx_description
1 polymer ?
#
loop_
_entity_poly.entity_id
_entity_poly.type
_entity_poly.pdbx_seq_one_letter_code
_entity_poly.pdbx_strand_id
1 'polypeptide(L)'
;MSIGLKQISIILVKVGEIYIVSSGYREVDMATLVRCNHTIMSTGTFSWWIAYLTNGTTVYYNNWPKPNSVLEKMIKKDEYFLNNWIPIS
;
A
#
# COMPACT_ATOMS: atom_id res chain seq x y z
N MET A 1 4.22 33.51 14.53
CA MET A 1 4.91 32.34 15.09
C MET A 1 4.78 31.21 14.08
N SER A 2 5.74 31.13 13.16
CA SER A 2 5.74 30.10 12.11
C SER A 2 6.17 28.79 12.76
N ILE A 3 5.23 27.87 12.94
CA ILE A 3 5.51 26.48 13.23
C ILE A 3 6.16 25.93 11.96
N GLY A 4 7.49 26.04 11.91
CA GLY A 4 8.31 25.35 10.94
C GLY A 4 8.09 23.86 11.13
N LEU A 5 7.17 23.30 10.35
CA LEU A 5 7.19 21.88 10.02
C LEU A 5 8.58 21.64 9.45
N LYS A 6 9.51 21.17 10.30
CA LYS A 6 10.73 20.51 9.82
C LYS A 6 10.20 19.45 8.89
N GLN A 7 10.34 19.70 7.59
CA GLN A 7 10.13 18.73 6.55
C GLN A 7 10.90 17.50 7.03
N ILE A 8 10.17 16.47 7.48
CA ILE A 8 10.72 15.17 7.85
C ILE A 8 11.72 14.90 6.75
N SER A 9 13.00 14.91 7.13
CA SER A 9 14.14 14.86 6.23
C SER A 9 13.77 13.92 5.12
N ILE A 10 13.45 14.48 3.95
CA ILE A 10 13.11 13.70 2.77
C ILE A 10 14.31 12.78 2.68
N ILE A 11 14.11 11.48 2.92
CA ILE A 11 15.12 10.49 2.61
C ILE A 11 15.46 10.84 1.17
N LEU A 12 16.68 11.32 0.92
CA LEU A 12 17.13 11.67 -0.41
C LEU A 12 17.31 10.34 -1.14
N VAL A 13 16.19 9.73 -1.50
CA VAL A 13 16.11 8.46 -2.22
C VAL A 13 16.61 8.78 -3.61
N LYS A 14 17.77 8.25 -3.97
CA LYS A 14 18.23 8.29 -5.36
C LYS A 14 17.55 7.19 -6.13
N VAL A 15 17.31 7.46 -7.40
CA VAL A 15 16.82 6.45 -8.34
C VAL A 15 17.80 5.27 -8.35
N GLY A 16 17.29 4.06 -8.13
CA GLY A 16 18.09 2.83 -8.08
C GLY A 16 18.59 2.44 -6.69
N GLU A 17 18.36 3.24 -5.64
CA GLU A 17 18.68 2.84 -4.26
C GLU A 17 17.61 1.89 -3.69
N ILE A 18 18.08 0.85 -3.00
CA ILE A 18 17.25 -0.11 -2.29
C ILE A 18 17.35 0.20 -0.79
N TYR A 19 16.21 0.49 -0.17
CA TYR A 19 16.11 0.72 1.26
C TYR A 19 15.45 -0.48 1.95
N ILE A 20 16.14 -1.06 2.92
CA ILE A 20 15.63 -2.12 3.79
C ILE A 20 15.28 -1.50 5.14
N VAL A 21 14.00 -1.52 5.51
CA VAL A 21 13.53 -1.01 6.81
C VAL A 21 13.87 -2.03 7.89
N SER A 22 14.62 -1.63 8.92
CA SER A 22 15.12 -2.53 9.98
C SER A 22 14.35 -2.46 11.30
N SER A 23 13.30 -1.64 11.38
CA SER A 23 12.67 -1.30 12.66
C SER A 23 11.93 -2.48 13.34
N GLY A 24 11.47 -3.47 12.57
CA GLY A 24 10.63 -4.58 13.05
C GLY A 24 9.22 -4.17 13.51
N TYR A 25 8.90 -2.87 13.51
CA TYR A 25 7.62 -2.31 13.93
C TYR A 25 6.71 -2.07 12.73
N ARG A 26 5.50 -2.64 12.78
CA ARG A 26 4.52 -2.60 11.68
C ARG A 26 4.08 -1.19 11.32
N GLU A 27 3.97 -0.32 12.32
CA GLU A 27 3.62 1.09 12.18
C GLU A 27 4.70 1.88 11.42
N VAL A 28 5.98 1.52 11.57
CA VAL A 28 7.09 2.13 10.83
C VAL A 28 7.09 1.62 9.39
N ASP A 29 6.83 0.34 9.17
CA ASP A 29 6.69 -0.23 7.81
C ASP A 29 5.54 0.45 7.06
N MET A 30 4.39 0.61 7.73
CA MET A 30 3.22 1.29 7.16
C MET A 30 3.54 2.76 6.85
N ALA A 31 4.15 3.50 7.79
CA ALA A 31 4.53 4.89 7.57
C ALA A 31 5.55 5.04 6.44
N THR A 32 6.44 4.06 6.26
CA THR A 32 7.42 4.06 5.16
C THR A 32 6.74 3.80 3.82
N LEU A 33 5.88 2.79 3.73
CA LEU A 33 5.23 2.40 2.48
C LEU A 33 4.23 3.44 1.96
N VAL A 34 3.52 4.13 2.87
CA VAL A 34 2.59 5.23 2.52
C VAL A 34 3.30 6.41 1.86
N ARG A 35 4.63 6.51 1.98
CA ARG A 35 5.44 7.58 1.37
C ARG A 35 5.88 7.27 -0.06
N CYS A 36 5.59 6.07 -0.59
CA CYS A 36 5.93 5.70 -1.95
C CYS A 36 5.01 6.41 -2.98
N ASN A 37 5.40 6.43 -4.25
CA ASN A 37 4.54 6.92 -5.34
C ASN A 37 3.64 5.82 -5.94
N HIS A 38 4.04 4.56 -5.77
CA HIS A 38 3.35 3.40 -6.31
C HIS A 38 3.32 2.29 -5.26
N THR A 39 2.26 1.48 -5.26
CA THR A 39 2.09 0.35 -4.35
C THR A 39 1.82 -0.92 -5.15
N ILE A 40 2.66 -1.92 -4.95
CA ILE A 40 2.42 -3.30 -5.39
C ILE A 40 1.96 -4.05 -4.16
N MET A 41 0.71 -4.54 -4.16
CA MET A 41 0.13 -5.14 -2.96
C MET A 41 -0.38 -6.56 -3.15
N SER A 42 -0.27 -7.34 -2.08
CA SER A 42 -1.14 -8.49 -1.82
C SER A 42 -2.53 -8.02 -1.39
N THR A 43 -3.55 -8.87 -1.48
CA THR A 43 -4.94 -8.55 -1.10
C THR A 43 -5.23 -8.65 0.40
N GLY A 44 -4.20 -8.50 1.24
CA GLY A 44 -4.34 -8.49 2.70
C GLY A 44 -4.70 -7.09 3.24
N THR A 45 -5.37 -7.03 4.39
CA THR A 45 -5.84 -5.78 5.01
C THR A 45 -4.72 -4.76 5.21
N PHE A 46 -3.52 -5.19 5.60
CA PHE A 46 -2.38 -4.30 5.80
C PHE A 46 -2.00 -3.56 4.51
N SER A 47 -1.78 -4.30 3.42
CA SER A 47 -1.39 -3.75 2.13
C SER A 47 -2.52 -2.94 1.48
N TRP A 48 -3.78 -3.33 1.71
CA TRP A 48 -4.96 -2.58 1.24
C TRP A 48 -4.99 -1.16 1.82
N TRP A 49 -4.79 -1.02 3.15
CA TRP A 49 -4.74 0.29 3.78
C TRP A 49 -3.53 1.11 3.36
N ILE A 50 -2.38 0.48 3.14
CA ILE A 50 -1.22 1.15 2.57
C ILE A 50 -1.57 1.72 1.19
N ALA A 51 -2.07 0.90 0.28
CA ALA A 51 -2.44 1.35 -1.06
C ALA A 51 -3.46 2.51 -1.04
N TYR A 52 -4.43 2.44 -0.14
CA TYR A 52 -5.41 3.50 0.06
C TYR A 52 -4.76 4.81 0.53
N LEU A 53 -3.89 4.75 1.53
CA LEU A 53 -3.25 5.92 2.14
C LEU A 53 -2.12 6.51 1.29
N THR A 54 -1.42 5.69 0.51
CA THR A 54 -0.37 6.13 -0.43
C THR A 54 -0.94 7.09 -1.47
N ASN A 55 -2.20 6.92 -1.88
CA ASN A 55 -2.86 7.72 -2.92
C ASN A 55 -2.03 7.82 -4.22
N GLY A 56 -1.34 6.73 -4.56
CA GLY A 56 -0.49 6.59 -5.74
C GLY A 56 -1.05 5.60 -6.75
N THR A 57 -0.22 5.14 -7.69
CA THR A 57 -0.61 4.02 -8.57
C THR A 57 -0.57 2.72 -7.78
N THR A 58 -1.69 2.01 -7.74
CA THR A 58 -1.80 0.74 -7.04
C THR A 58 -2.02 -0.39 -8.03
N VAL A 59 -1.22 -1.45 -7.92
CA VAL A 59 -1.42 -2.73 -8.60
C VAL A 59 -1.71 -3.83 -7.58
N TYR A 60 -2.63 -4.75 -7.89
CA TYR A 60 -3.03 -5.82 -6.97
C TYR A 60 -3.32 -7.15 -7.65
N TYR A 61 -3.07 -8.26 -6.95
CA TYR A 61 -3.37 -9.61 -7.44
C TYR A 61 -4.87 -9.84 -7.58
N ASN A 62 -5.32 -10.11 -8.81
CA ASN A 62 -6.74 -10.19 -9.12
C ASN A 62 -7.36 -11.57 -8.85
N ASN A 63 -6.61 -12.67 -8.73
CA ASN A 63 -7.23 -14.00 -8.50
C ASN A 63 -7.52 -14.25 -7.00
N TRP A 64 -8.17 -13.28 -6.38
CA TRP A 64 -8.67 -13.29 -5.01
C TRP A 64 -10.13 -12.80 -4.98
N PRO A 65 -10.98 -13.27 -4.06
CA PRO A 65 -10.73 -14.38 -3.12
C PRO A 65 -10.59 -15.73 -3.83
N LYS A 66 -10.13 -16.75 -3.10
CA LYS A 66 -10.08 -18.11 -3.63
C LYS A 66 -11.51 -18.59 -3.97
N PRO A 67 -11.75 -19.20 -5.15
CA PRO A 67 -13.07 -19.74 -5.49
C PRO A 67 -13.56 -20.76 -4.45
N ASN A 68 -14.85 -20.72 -4.15
CA ASN A 68 -15.55 -21.50 -3.13
C ASN A 68 -15.09 -21.27 -1.69
N SER A 69 -14.32 -20.22 -1.42
CA SER A 69 -13.95 -19.85 -0.05
C SER A 69 -15.08 -19.15 0.68
N VAL A 70 -15.05 -19.17 2.02
CA VAL A 70 -15.98 -18.37 2.84
C VAL A 70 -15.85 -16.88 2.50
N LEU A 71 -14.63 -16.44 2.17
CA LEU A 71 -14.33 -15.05 1.86
C LEU A 71 -15.00 -14.56 0.57
N GLU A 72 -15.05 -15.40 -0.46
CA GLU A 72 -15.79 -15.13 -1.70
C GLU A 72 -17.27 -14.87 -1.44
N LYS A 73 -17.87 -15.59 -0.48
CA LYS A 73 -19.28 -15.44 -0.11
C LYS A 73 -19.56 -14.18 0.71
N MET A 74 -18.55 -13.63 1.37
CA MET A 74 -18.68 -12.47 2.27
C MET A 74 -18.33 -11.14 1.61
N ILE A 75 -17.57 -11.16 0.50
CA ILE A 75 -17.03 -9.94 -0.12
C ILE A 75 -17.54 -9.81 -1.55
N LYS A 76 -18.04 -8.61 -1.87
CA LYS A 76 -18.24 -8.19 -3.26
C LYS A 76 -16.95 -7.60 -3.79
N LYS A 77 -16.28 -8.35 -4.66
CA LYS A 77 -14.95 -8.00 -5.19
C LYS A 77 -14.93 -6.64 -5.89
N ASP A 78 -15.98 -6.33 -6.64
CA ASP A 78 -16.11 -5.07 -7.39
C ASP A 78 -16.31 -3.84 -6.47
N GLU A 79 -16.67 -4.04 -5.20
CA GLU A 79 -16.80 -2.97 -4.20
C GLU A 79 -15.55 -2.88 -3.30
N TYR A 80 -14.66 -3.88 -3.33
CA TYR A 80 -13.52 -3.96 -2.42
C TYR A 80 -12.30 -3.18 -2.90
N PHE A 81 -12.11 -3.04 -4.21
CA PHE A 81 -10.99 -2.31 -4.80
C PHE A 81 -11.46 -0.99 -5.40
N LEU A 82 -10.61 0.04 -5.34
CA LEU A 82 -10.94 1.34 -5.94
C LEU A 82 -10.87 1.23 -7.47
N ASN A 83 -11.76 1.93 -8.16
CA ASN A 83 -11.88 1.90 -9.62
C ASN A 83 -10.59 2.30 -10.37
N ASN A 84 -9.71 3.08 -9.74
CA ASN A 84 -8.43 3.51 -10.31
C ASN A 84 -7.28 2.54 -10.02
N TRP A 85 -7.52 1.44 -9.30
CA TRP A 85 -6.51 0.43 -9.02
C TRP A 85 -6.42 -0.59 -10.16
N ILE A 86 -5.21 -1.04 -10.43
CA ILE A 86 -4.89 -1.84 -11.61
C ILE A 86 -4.79 -3.32 -11.21
N PRO A 87 -5.66 -4.20 -11.74
CA PRO A 87 -5.56 -5.64 -11.49
C PRO A 87 -4.38 -6.26 -12.27
N ILE A 88 -3.66 -7.18 -11.63
CA ILE A 88 -2.67 -8.06 -12.28
C ILE A 88 -3.11 -9.53 -12.17
N SER A 89 -2.99 -10.28 -13.27
CA SER A 89 -3.42 -11.67 -13.43
C SER A 89 -2.37 -12.67 -12.96
#